data_AF-A0A8X6RAV8-F1
#
_entry.id   AF-A0A8X6RAV8-F1
#
_cell.length_a   1.000
_cell.length_b   1.000
_cell.length_c   1.000
_cell.angle_alpha   90.00
_cell.angle_beta   90.00
_cell.angle_gamma   90.00
#
_symmetry.space_group_name_H-M   'P 1'
#
loop_
_entity.id
_entity.type
_entity.pdbx_description
1 polymer ?
#
loop_
_entity_poly.entity_id
_entity_poly.type
_entity_poly.pdbx_seq_one_letter_code
_entity_poly.pdbx_strand_id
1 'polypeptide(L)'
;MADKIFEINSSPEIYSAMKNILDKVSLLEKRISELSIKRRNSRSEFKNSNQTRNKSRSRSRKHLDSNGLRREFQFPFIIAKVDKEIIGADFVSPPVYSKARQLDSKKLEIAKQEFKFMLDNDIIRPSKSPWESPLHLVNKKDGSVRPCGDYRRLNSQTILDRYPIPRVEDFHHILKGKEYFLR
;
A
#
# COMPACT_ATOMS: atom_id res chain seq x y z
N MET A 1 -27.82 38.76 -15.93
CA MET A 1 -26.93 37.99 -15.03
C MET A 1 -25.49 38.47 -15.10
N ALA A 2 -25.02 38.94 -16.26
CA ALA A 2 -23.71 39.57 -16.43
C ALA A 2 -23.58 40.93 -15.70
N ASP A 3 -24.66 41.71 -15.58
CA ASP A 3 -24.59 43.05 -14.95
C ASP A 3 -24.39 43.02 -13.43
N LYS A 4 -24.83 41.94 -12.75
CA LYS A 4 -24.56 41.74 -11.31
C LYS A 4 -23.12 41.30 -11.01
N ILE A 5 -22.38 40.86 -12.05
CA ILE A 5 -20.96 40.48 -11.90
C ILE A 5 -20.08 41.74 -12.00
N PHE A 6 -20.54 42.80 -12.68
CA PHE A 6 -19.76 44.02 -12.84
C PHE A 6 -19.81 44.95 -11.60
N GLU A 7 -20.92 44.94 -10.84
CA GLU A 7 -21.09 45.77 -9.64
C GLU A 7 -20.27 45.32 -8.42
N ILE A 8 -19.90 44.04 -8.34
CA ILE A 8 -19.10 43.49 -7.23
C ILE A 8 -17.61 43.87 -7.38
N ASN A 9 -17.16 44.21 -8.60
CA ASN A 9 -15.76 44.53 -8.90
C ASN A 9 -15.38 46.01 -8.66
N SER A 10 -16.31 46.84 -8.16
CA SER A 10 -16.06 48.26 -7.90
C SER A 10 -15.79 48.60 -6.43
N SER A 11 -15.80 47.62 -5.52
CA SER A 11 -15.38 47.86 -4.13
C SER A 11 -13.84 47.72 -4.00
N PRO A 12 -13.11 48.82 -3.74
CA PRO A 12 -11.65 48.79 -3.63
C PRO A 12 -11.14 47.87 -2.51
N GLU A 13 -12.00 47.55 -1.53
CA GLU A 13 -11.70 46.63 -0.42
C GLU A 13 -11.59 45.17 -0.89
N ILE A 14 -12.47 44.74 -1.80
CA ILE A 14 -12.46 43.38 -2.35
C ILE A 14 -11.24 43.19 -3.27
N TYR A 15 -10.92 44.18 -4.09
CA TYR A 15 -9.74 44.15 -4.95
C TYR A 15 -8.44 44.09 -4.14
N SER A 16 -8.36 44.87 -3.05
CA SER A 16 -7.23 44.82 -2.10
C SER A 16 -7.11 43.44 -1.42
N ALA A 17 -8.23 42.86 -0.99
CA ALA A 17 -8.24 41.53 -0.38
C ALA A 17 -7.79 40.43 -1.38
N MET A 18 -8.26 40.47 -2.62
CA MET A 18 -7.86 39.54 -3.67
C MET A 18 -6.37 39.67 -4.01
N LYS A 19 -5.85 40.89 -4.11
CA LYS A 19 -4.43 41.14 -4.37
C LYS A 19 -3.54 40.61 -3.25
N ASN A 20 -3.94 40.81 -1.99
CA ASN A 20 -3.24 40.24 -0.83
C ASN A 20 -3.25 38.71 -0.81
N ILE A 21 -4.34 38.08 -1.28
CA ILE A 21 -4.42 36.62 -1.39
C ILE A 21 -3.48 36.12 -2.50
N LEU A 22 -3.50 36.76 -3.68
CA LEU A 22 -2.61 36.41 -4.79
C LEU A 22 -1.13 36.56 -4.43
N ASP A 23 -0.77 37.62 -3.70
CA ASP A 23 0.61 37.82 -3.23
C ASP A 23 1.04 36.75 -2.21
N LYS A 24 0.13 36.32 -1.32
CA LYS A 24 0.39 35.21 -0.39
C LYS A 24 0.56 33.87 -1.11
N VAL A 25 -0.23 33.61 -2.15
CA VAL A 25 -0.10 32.40 -2.98
C VAL A 25 1.25 32.41 -3.71
N SER A 26 1.65 33.53 -4.32
CA SER A 26 2.95 33.66 -4.99
C SER A 26 4.13 33.46 -4.02
N LEU A 27 4.02 33.97 -2.79
CA LEU A 27 5.04 33.78 -1.76
C LEU A 27 5.15 32.31 -1.31
N LEU A 28 4.02 31.59 -1.22
CA LEU A 28 4.00 30.17 -0.89
C LEU A 28 4.62 29.31 -2.00
N GLU A 29 4.34 29.63 -3.27
CA GLU A 29 4.93 28.92 -4.41
C GLU A 29 6.45 29.09 -4.46
N LYS A 30 6.98 30.29 -4.19
CA LYS A 30 8.41 30.53 -4.04
C LYS A 30 9.02 29.73 -2.88
N ARG A 31 8.32 29.62 -1.75
CA ARG A 31 8.82 28.89 -0.58
C ARG A 31 8.84 27.37 -0.82
N ILE A 32 7.88 26.84 -1.58
CA ILE A 32 7.85 25.43 -1.97
C ILE A 32 9.01 25.10 -2.92
N SER A 33 9.32 25.99 -3.87
CA SER A 33 10.43 25.78 -4.81
C SER A 33 11.79 25.82 -4.11
N GLU A 34 12.00 26.74 -3.17
CA GLU A 34 13.21 26.82 -2.32
C GLU A 34 13.40 25.57 -1.46
N LEU A 35 12.33 25.07 -0.82
CA LEU A 35 12.37 23.84 -0.03
C LEU A 35 12.69 22.60 -0.89
N SER A 36 12.22 22.59 -2.15
CA SER A 36 12.52 21.54 -3.12
C SER A 36 14.00 21.52 -3.51
N ILE A 37 14.59 22.70 -3.75
CA ILE A 37 16.02 22.85 -4.06
C ILE A 37 16.89 22.45 -2.85
N LYS A 38 16.52 22.89 -1.64
CA LYS A 38 17.24 22.53 -0.40
C LYS A 38 17.23 21.03 -0.14
N ARG A 39 16.13 20.33 -0.45
CA ARG A 39 16.03 18.86 -0.39
C ARG A 39 16.85 18.13 -1.45
N ARG A 40 17.12 18.74 -2.62
CA ARG A 40 17.99 18.14 -3.64
C ARG A 40 19.47 18.26 -3.24
N ASN A 41 19.89 19.40 -2.72
CA ASN A 41 21.28 19.64 -2.31
C ASN A 41 21.69 18.84 -1.07
N SER A 42 20.79 18.65 -0.09
CA SER A 42 21.06 17.78 1.06
C SER A 42 21.16 16.30 0.67
N ARG A 43 20.53 15.88 -0.44
CA ARG A 43 20.56 14.50 -0.94
C ARG A 43 21.82 14.18 -1.74
N SER A 44 22.46 15.18 -2.34
CA SER A 44 23.79 15.03 -2.94
C SER A 44 24.90 14.99 -1.90
N GLU A 45 24.79 15.76 -0.80
CA GLU A 45 25.75 15.70 0.32
C GLU A 45 25.69 14.37 1.09
N PHE A 46 24.50 13.78 1.25
CA PHE A 46 24.34 12.49 1.94
C PHE A 46 24.87 11.27 1.16
N LYS A 47 25.10 11.40 -0.16
CA LYS A 47 25.67 10.33 -0.98
C LYS A 47 27.20 10.28 -0.94
N ASN A 48 27.86 11.37 -0.57
CA ASN A 48 29.32 11.47 -0.54
C ASN A 48 29.96 11.08 0.81
N SER A 49 29.18 10.85 1.87
CA SER A 49 29.70 10.51 3.20
C SER A 49 29.70 9.00 3.53
N ASN A 50 29.11 8.16 2.68
CA ASN A 50 28.93 6.72 2.97
C ASN A 50 29.99 5.79 2.37
N GLN A 51 31.17 6.31 2.04
CA GLN A 51 32.29 5.50 1.58
C GLN A 51 33.43 5.40 2.61
N THR A 52 33.14 5.47 3.91
CA THR A 52 34.01 4.94 4.97
C THR A 52 33.25 4.86 6.28
N ARG A 53 32.93 3.66 6.78
CA ARG A 53 33.01 3.24 8.21
C ARG A 53 32.20 1.96 8.47
N ASN A 54 32.93 0.85 8.61
CA ASN A 54 32.52 -0.30 9.40
C ASN A 54 32.55 0.07 10.89
N LYS A 55 31.47 -0.17 11.65
CA LYS A 55 31.44 -0.85 12.97
C LYS A 55 30.11 -0.64 13.74
N SER A 56 29.70 -1.73 14.40
CA SER A 56 28.78 -1.84 15.57
C SER A 56 27.32 -1.41 15.41
N ARG A 57 26.44 -2.39 15.15
CA ARG A 57 24.98 -2.29 15.30
C ARG A 57 24.59 -2.16 16.78
N SER A 58 24.39 -0.94 17.27
CA SER A 58 23.62 -0.70 18.50
C SER A 58 22.13 -0.93 18.22
N ARG A 59 21.55 -1.96 18.84
CA ARG A 59 20.10 -2.24 18.80
C ARG A 59 19.34 -1.09 19.46
N SER A 60 18.65 -0.28 18.67
CA SER A 60 17.67 0.69 19.19
C SER A 60 16.59 -0.09 19.95
N ARG A 61 16.49 0.12 21.27
CA ARG A 61 15.41 -0.45 22.10
C ARG A 61 14.08 0.12 21.59
N LYS A 62 13.23 -0.75 21.05
CA LYS A 62 11.87 -0.39 20.67
C LYS A 62 11.07 -0.13 21.96
N HIS A 63 10.33 0.97 22.03
CA HIS A 63 9.43 1.23 23.16
C HIS A 63 8.34 0.15 23.17
N LEU A 64 8.33 -0.64 24.23
CA LEU A 64 7.31 -1.63 24.55
C LEU A 64 6.48 -1.08 25.71
N ASP A 65 5.24 -1.52 25.84
CA ASP A 65 4.43 -1.17 27.01
C ASP A 65 4.79 -2.04 28.24
N SER A 66 4.06 -1.87 29.33
CA SER A 66 4.22 -2.66 30.57
C SER A 66 4.06 -4.17 30.38
N ASN A 67 3.45 -4.62 29.28
CA ASN A 67 3.19 -6.02 28.98
C ASN A 67 4.13 -6.56 27.88
N GLY A 68 5.09 -5.75 27.38
CA GLY A 68 5.97 -6.16 26.30
C GLY A 68 5.29 -6.20 24.92
N LEU A 69 4.07 -5.67 24.79
CA LEU A 69 3.30 -5.60 23.55
C LEU A 69 3.33 -4.19 22.94
N ARG A 70 3.41 -4.17 21.60
CA ARG A 70 3.26 -2.94 20.83
C ARG A 70 1.76 -2.70 20.57
N ARG A 71 1.09 -2.04 21.51
CA ARG A 71 -0.37 -1.82 21.45
C ARG A 71 -0.82 -0.87 20.33
N GLU A 72 0.04 0.00 19.85
CA GLU A 72 -0.24 0.84 18.69
C GLU A 72 0.36 0.22 17.42
N PHE A 73 -0.45 -0.60 16.76
CA PHE A 73 -0.23 -0.98 15.37
C PHE A 73 -1.26 -0.25 14.52
N GLN A 74 -0.99 1.01 14.20
CA GLN A 74 -1.76 1.73 13.21
C GLN A 74 -1.36 1.16 11.84
N PHE A 75 -2.14 0.21 11.31
CA PHE A 75 -2.04 -0.13 9.89
C PHE A 75 -2.64 1.04 9.11
N PRO A 76 -1.87 1.85 8.36
CA PRO A 76 -2.47 2.56 7.25
C PRO A 76 -2.81 1.48 6.24
N PHE A 77 -4.08 1.12 6.10
CA PHE A 77 -4.52 0.44 4.90
C PHE A 77 -4.27 1.42 3.75
N ILE A 78 -3.11 1.34 3.12
CA ILE A 78 -2.90 2.05 1.87
C ILE A 78 -3.65 1.20 0.85
N ILE A 79 -4.89 1.59 0.53
CA ILE A 79 -5.49 1.19 -0.75
C ILE A 79 -4.62 1.89 -1.79
N ALA A 80 -3.54 1.21 -2.18
CA ALA A 80 -2.62 1.74 -3.15
C ALA A 80 -3.41 1.93 -4.44
N LYS A 81 -3.48 3.16 -4.93
CA LYS A 81 -3.84 3.43 -6.32
C LYS A 81 -2.84 2.63 -7.17
N VAL A 82 -3.25 1.46 -7.68
CA VAL A 82 -2.37 0.54 -8.44
C VAL A 82 -2.12 1.06 -9.86
N ASP A 83 -1.97 2.38 -9.97
CA ASP A 83 -1.52 3.12 -11.14
C ASP A 83 -0.05 3.54 -10.96
N LYS A 84 0.46 3.41 -9.72
CA LYS A 84 1.88 3.44 -9.38
C LYS A 84 2.27 2.06 -8.87
N GLU A 85 3.49 1.62 -9.17
CA GLU A 85 4.07 0.40 -8.62
C GLU A 85 3.90 0.40 -7.10
N ILE A 86 3.43 -0.72 -6.53
CA ILE A 86 3.32 -0.89 -5.10
C ILE A 86 4.73 -1.02 -4.55
N ILE A 87 5.37 0.12 -4.29
CA ILE A 87 6.63 0.22 -3.55
C ILE A 87 6.27 -0.08 -2.08
N GLY A 88 6.27 -1.36 -1.73
CA GLY A 88 5.83 -1.84 -0.41
C GLY A 88 6.02 -3.35 -0.22
N ALA A 89 6.11 -4.11 -1.30
CA ALA A 89 6.89 -5.34 -1.29
C ALA A 89 8.27 -4.97 -1.82
N ASP A 90 9.28 -4.97 -0.94
CA ASP A 90 10.67 -4.96 -1.38
C ASP A 90 10.88 -6.26 -2.19
N PHE A 91 10.70 -6.19 -3.51
CA PHE A 91 10.96 -7.33 -4.38
C PHE A 91 12.47 -7.45 -4.54
N VAL A 92 12.99 -8.65 -4.34
CA VAL A 92 14.43 -8.93 -4.40
C VAL A 92 14.93 -8.97 -5.85
N SER A 93 14.02 -9.20 -6.80
CA SER A 93 14.34 -9.39 -8.23
C SER A 93 13.39 -8.62 -9.16
N PRO A 94 13.72 -8.56 -10.47
CA PRO A 94 12.80 -8.11 -11.50
C PRO A 94 11.48 -8.91 -11.55
N PRO A 95 10.44 -8.37 -12.20
CA PRO A 95 9.15 -9.03 -12.37
C PRO A 95 9.23 -10.43 -12.97
N VAL A 96 8.42 -11.34 -12.43
CA VAL A 96 8.33 -12.72 -12.88
C VAL A 96 7.01 -12.95 -13.61
N TYR A 97 7.13 -13.51 -14.82
CA TYR A 97 6.01 -13.87 -15.68
C TYR A 97 5.90 -15.39 -15.85
N SER A 98 4.67 -15.89 -15.92
CA SER A 98 4.36 -17.26 -16.29
C SER A 98 3.23 -17.29 -17.31
N LYS A 99 3.35 -18.15 -18.32
CA LYS A 99 2.27 -18.37 -19.28
C LYS A 99 1.03 -18.96 -18.60
N ALA A 100 -0.15 -18.48 -18.99
CA ALA A 100 -1.42 -19.08 -18.61
C ALA A 100 -1.45 -20.58 -18.95
N ARG A 101 -1.95 -21.39 -17.99
CA ARG A 101 -2.10 -22.83 -18.19
C ARG A 101 -3.27 -23.11 -19.12
N GLN A 102 -3.13 -24.13 -19.96
CA GLN A 102 -4.25 -24.64 -20.73
C GLN A 102 -5.25 -25.31 -19.78
N LEU A 103 -6.52 -24.97 -19.94
CA LEU A 103 -7.63 -25.53 -19.20
C LEU A 103 -8.55 -26.28 -20.17
N ASP A 104 -9.09 -27.38 -19.71
CA ASP A 104 -10.19 -28.07 -20.39
C ASP A 104 -11.43 -27.16 -20.46
N SER A 105 -12.29 -27.36 -21.46
CA SER A 105 -13.41 -26.46 -21.77
C SER A 105 -14.33 -26.23 -20.57
N LYS A 106 -14.71 -27.31 -19.85
CA LYS A 106 -15.56 -27.22 -18.64
C LYS A 106 -14.89 -26.42 -17.52
N LYS A 107 -13.58 -26.65 -17.32
CA LYS A 107 -12.79 -25.96 -16.31
C LYS A 107 -12.62 -24.47 -16.63
N LEU A 108 -12.49 -24.15 -17.91
CA LEU A 108 -12.38 -22.78 -18.39
C LEU A 108 -13.68 -22.00 -18.16
N GLU A 109 -14.85 -22.61 -18.42
CA GLU A 109 -16.15 -22.00 -18.16
C GLU A 109 -16.33 -21.67 -16.67
N ILE A 110 -16.03 -22.63 -15.79
CA ILE A 110 -16.09 -22.43 -14.34
C ILE A 110 -15.15 -21.29 -13.90
N ALA A 111 -13.91 -21.29 -14.39
CA ALA A 111 -12.96 -20.23 -14.08
C ALA A 111 -13.48 -18.86 -14.53
N LYS A 112 -14.04 -18.75 -15.73
CA LYS A 112 -14.61 -17.49 -16.25
C LYS A 112 -15.79 -17.00 -15.40
N GLN A 113 -16.68 -17.90 -14.98
CA GLN A 113 -17.82 -17.55 -14.12
C GLN A 113 -17.34 -16.99 -12.78
N GLU A 114 -16.35 -17.63 -12.15
CA GLU A 114 -15.82 -17.15 -10.88
C GLU A 114 -15.09 -15.80 -11.04
N PHE A 115 -14.31 -15.62 -12.12
CA PHE A 115 -13.68 -14.32 -12.40
C PHE A 115 -14.71 -13.21 -12.64
N LYS A 116 -15.83 -13.52 -13.31
CA LYS A 116 -16.92 -12.57 -13.48
C LYS A 116 -17.52 -12.20 -12.12
N PHE A 117 -17.81 -13.18 -11.28
CA PHE A 117 -18.28 -12.93 -9.91
C PHE A 117 -17.30 -12.03 -9.13
N MET A 118 -16.00 -12.32 -9.17
CA MET A 118 -14.99 -11.51 -8.48
C MET A 118 -14.90 -10.08 -9.04
N LEU A 119 -15.10 -9.88 -10.35
CA LEU A 119 -15.15 -8.55 -10.98
C LEU A 119 -16.41 -7.79 -10.54
N ASP A 120 -17.57 -8.46 -10.55
CA ASP A 120 -18.86 -7.87 -10.19
C ASP A 120 -18.92 -7.47 -8.70
N ASN A 121 -18.09 -8.10 -7.85
CA ASN A 121 -17.97 -7.80 -6.42
C ASN A 121 -16.75 -6.94 -6.06
N ASP A 122 -16.07 -6.33 -7.05
CA ASP A 122 -14.89 -5.47 -6.85
C ASP A 122 -13.73 -6.14 -6.08
N ILE A 123 -13.65 -7.48 -6.09
CA ILE A 123 -12.56 -8.25 -5.47
C ILE A 123 -11.29 -8.16 -6.33
N ILE A 124 -11.46 -8.11 -7.65
CA ILE A 124 -10.36 -8.02 -8.62
C ILE A 124 -10.64 -6.92 -9.65
N ARG A 125 -9.58 -6.50 -10.34
CA ARG A 125 -9.67 -5.57 -11.48
C ARG A 125 -8.76 -6.01 -12.63
N PRO A 126 -9.12 -5.74 -13.90
CA PRO A 126 -8.19 -5.90 -15.01
C PRO A 126 -6.93 -5.05 -14.77
N SER A 127 -5.76 -5.60 -15.06
CA SER A 127 -4.49 -4.89 -14.90
C SER A 127 -3.54 -5.19 -16.05
N LYS A 128 -2.60 -4.27 -16.29
CA LYS A 128 -1.48 -4.45 -17.23
C LYS A 128 -0.17 -4.56 -16.44
N SER A 129 -0.09 -5.58 -15.60
CA SER A 129 1.06 -5.81 -14.71
C SER A 129 2.21 -6.51 -15.45
N PRO A 130 3.48 -6.17 -15.18
CA PRO A 130 4.62 -6.96 -15.63
C PRO A 130 4.76 -8.30 -14.86
N TRP A 131 3.99 -8.50 -13.79
CA TRP A 131 3.93 -9.73 -13.00
C TRP A 131 2.74 -10.59 -13.42
N GLU A 132 2.97 -11.89 -13.61
CA GLU A 132 1.91 -12.86 -13.88
C GLU A 132 2.16 -14.16 -13.11
N SER A 133 1.10 -14.70 -12.50
CA SER A 133 1.12 -16.02 -11.85
C SER A 133 0.05 -16.92 -12.50
N PRO A 134 0.34 -18.22 -12.71
CA PRO A 134 -0.57 -19.07 -13.47
C PRO A 134 -1.76 -19.50 -12.61
N LEU A 135 -2.90 -19.70 -13.24
CA LEU A 135 -4.11 -20.20 -12.59
C LEU A 135 -4.05 -21.71 -12.36
N HIS A 136 -4.52 -22.13 -11.20
CA HIS A 136 -4.76 -23.51 -10.83
C HIS A 136 -6.21 -23.69 -10.36
N LEU A 137 -6.84 -24.81 -10.68
CA LEU A 137 -8.21 -25.12 -10.25
C LEU A 137 -8.18 -26.31 -9.31
N VAL A 138 -8.76 -26.14 -8.12
CA VAL A 138 -8.77 -27.16 -7.06
C VAL A 138 -10.19 -27.52 -6.72
N ASN A 139 -10.47 -28.82 -6.67
CA ASN A 139 -11.76 -29.33 -6.22
C ASN A 139 -11.88 -29.20 -4.71
N LYS A 140 -13.02 -28.70 -4.23
CA LYS A 140 -13.43 -28.74 -2.84
C LYS A 140 -14.09 -30.09 -2.53
N LYS A 141 -14.24 -30.37 -1.23
CA LYS A 141 -14.94 -31.56 -0.74
C LYS A 141 -16.43 -31.57 -1.10
N ASP A 142 -17.03 -30.39 -1.25
CA ASP A 142 -18.42 -30.19 -1.65
C ASP A 142 -18.65 -30.38 -3.17
N GLY A 143 -17.61 -30.71 -3.94
CA GLY A 143 -17.67 -30.88 -5.40
C GLY A 143 -17.52 -29.59 -6.20
N SER A 144 -17.53 -28.42 -5.55
CA SER A 144 -17.25 -27.15 -6.22
C SER A 144 -15.76 -27.00 -6.57
N VAL A 145 -15.44 -26.14 -7.54
CA VAL A 145 -14.06 -25.87 -7.95
C VAL A 145 -13.71 -24.44 -7.56
N ARG A 146 -12.54 -24.24 -6.96
CA ARG A 146 -12.00 -22.90 -6.65
C ARG A 146 -10.82 -22.56 -7.56
N PRO A 147 -10.80 -21.38 -8.22
CA PRO A 147 -9.58 -20.86 -8.81
C PRO A 147 -8.57 -20.48 -7.72
N CYS A 148 -7.31 -20.79 -7.93
CA CYS A 148 -6.19 -20.54 -7.03
C CYS A 148 -5.00 -20.05 -7.87
N GLY A 149 -4.40 -18.91 -7.51
CA GLY A 149 -3.16 -18.46 -8.15
C GLY A 149 -1.94 -19.24 -7.63
N ASP A 150 -1.07 -19.72 -8.52
CA ASP A 150 0.23 -20.31 -8.14
C ASP A 150 1.26 -19.20 -7.89
N TYR A 151 1.22 -18.62 -6.68
CA TYR A 151 2.10 -17.53 -6.27
C TYR A 151 3.49 -17.97 -5.81
N ARG A 152 3.90 -19.23 -5.99
CA ARG A 152 5.20 -19.70 -5.47
C ARG A 152 6.39 -18.91 -6.02
N ARG A 153 6.35 -18.58 -7.31
CA ARG A 153 7.38 -17.76 -7.96
C ARG A 153 7.34 -16.30 -7.52
N LEU A 154 6.16 -15.78 -7.19
CA LEU A 154 6.01 -14.45 -6.62
C LEU A 154 6.59 -14.43 -5.20
N ASN A 155 6.18 -15.40 -4.37
CA ASN A 155 6.60 -15.53 -2.98
C ASN A 155 8.11 -15.75 -2.81
N SER A 156 8.79 -16.33 -3.80
CA SER A 156 10.26 -16.44 -3.76
C SER A 156 10.97 -15.11 -4.02
N GLN A 157 10.29 -14.14 -4.62
CA GLN A 157 10.83 -12.80 -4.90
C GLN A 157 10.39 -11.76 -3.88
N THR A 158 9.46 -12.09 -2.98
CA THR A 158 9.02 -11.19 -1.92
C THR A 158 9.91 -11.36 -0.68
N ILE A 159 10.30 -10.24 -0.06
CA ILE A 159 10.89 -10.30 1.28
C ILE A 159 9.81 -10.73 2.28
N LEU A 160 10.11 -11.79 3.04
CA LEU A 160 9.20 -12.30 4.06
C LEU A 160 9.11 -11.32 5.24
N ASP A 161 7.95 -10.71 5.43
CA ASP A 161 7.63 -9.94 6.63
C ASP A 161 7.28 -10.88 7.79
N ARG A 162 8.31 -11.36 8.49
CA ARG A 162 8.17 -12.33 9.58
C ARG A 162 7.82 -11.62 10.90
N TYR A 163 6.54 -11.61 11.23
CA TYR A 163 6.07 -11.27 12.57
C TYR A 163 5.88 -12.55 13.41
N PRO A 164 6.28 -12.57 14.70
CA PRO A 164 6.04 -13.71 15.56
C PRO A 164 4.54 -13.86 15.83
N ILE A 165 3.94 -14.93 15.31
CA ILE A 165 2.56 -15.31 15.66
C ILE A 165 2.63 -16.03 17.01
N PRO A 166 1.92 -15.55 18.06
CA PRO A 166 1.88 -16.21 19.36
C PRO A 166 1.30 -17.62 19.22
N ARG A 167 1.74 -18.54 20.08
CA ARG A 167 1.25 -19.91 20.07
C ARG A 167 -0.13 -19.99 20.70
N VAL A 168 -0.85 -21.07 20.40
CA VAL A 168 -2.19 -21.31 20.97
C VAL A 168 -2.13 -21.37 22.50
N GLU A 169 -1.06 -21.90 23.07
CA GLU A 169 -0.85 -21.99 24.52
C GLU A 169 -0.69 -20.61 25.17
N ASP A 170 -0.06 -19.65 24.48
CA ASP A 170 0.09 -18.28 24.98
C ASP A 170 -1.28 -17.63 25.21
N PHE A 171 -2.25 -17.91 24.33
CA PHE A 171 -3.63 -17.45 24.48
C PHE A 171 -4.36 -18.09 25.66
N HIS A 172 -4.07 -19.35 26.01
CA HIS A 172 -4.73 -20.01 27.15
C HIS A 172 -4.41 -19.31 28.48
N HIS A 173 -3.18 -18.84 28.64
CA HIS A 173 -2.79 -18.05 29.82
C HIS A 173 -3.51 -16.69 29.85
N ILE A 174 -3.65 -16.04 28.70
CA ILE A 174 -4.32 -14.74 28.58
C ILE A 174 -5.82 -14.85 28.86
N LEU A 175 -6.45 -15.95 28.43
CA LEU A 175 -7.89 -16.17 28.55
C LEU A 175 -8.29 -16.83 29.88
N LYS A 176 -7.33 -17.13 30.76
CA LYS A 176 -7.63 -17.72 32.07
C LYS A 176 -8.50 -16.78 32.90
N GLY A 177 -9.63 -17.30 33.39
CA GLY A 177 -10.59 -16.54 34.19
C GLY A 177 -11.51 -15.63 33.38
N LYS A 178 -11.58 -15.79 32.05
CA LYS A 178 -12.63 -15.17 31.23
C LYS A 178 -13.82 -16.12 31.13
N GLU A 179 -15.02 -15.58 31.33
CA GLU A 179 -16.26 -16.36 31.43
C GLU A 179 -17.11 -16.31 30.16
N TYR A 180 -17.02 -15.22 29.41
CA TYR A 180 -17.81 -15.01 28.19
C TYR A 180 -16.90 -14.92 26.97
N PHE A 181 -17.18 -15.78 26.00
CA PHE A 181 -16.53 -15.78 24.68
C PHE A 181 -17.59 -15.52 23.63
N LEU A 182 -17.32 -14.57 22.74
CA LEU A 182 -18.18 -14.27 21.61
C LEU A 182 -17.72 -15.07 20.40
N ARG A 183 -18.69 -15.51 19.60
CA ARG A 183 -18.47 -16.23 18.34
C ARG A 183 -18.49 -15.26 17.17
#